data_AF-A0A8J8DKN3-F1
#
_entry.id   AF-A0A8J8DKN3-F1
#
_cell.length_a   1.000
_cell.length_b   1.000
_cell.length_c   1.000
_cell.angle_alpha   90.00
_cell.angle_beta   90.00
_cell.angle_gamma   90.00
#
_symmetry.space_group_name_H-M   'P 1'
#
loop_
_entity.id
_entity.type
_entity.pdbx_description
1 polymer ?
#
loop_
_entity_poly.entity_id
_entity_poly.type
_entity_poly.pdbx_seq_one_letter_code
_entity_poly.pdbx_strand_id
1 'polypeptide(L)'
;MKSKVAEREFTLPWDFLKEVLKNSQIVVRYFPYFDNIEERNGELYVRFKVPKFLFNFGFEFKLEAGFEENKCIYTFKGDKGILTITFECLDNKLRVEASWSGFGEFMMGKNLEIFANGIADSIKRFCQSQAEVYEKCEICKAGEKITAHIKELTPSTLPSLLMRLCLSSGSADIEIRGESVDKEESFKAYVKDGKLTRFVFISKSKVIDFEMNVDLKDLEKERDVFRDVPISGAFKVTVSPFKF
;
A
#
# COMPACT_ATOMS: atom_id res chain seq x y z
N MET A 1 -9.28 13.49 -24.73
CA MET A 1 -9.07 12.84 -23.42
C MET A 1 -10.35 12.12 -23.02
N LYS A 2 -10.25 10.85 -22.61
CA LYS A 2 -11.38 10.05 -22.08
C LYS A 2 -11.18 9.79 -20.61
N SER A 3 -12.21 9.93 -19.78
CA SER A 3 -12.12 9.69 -18.34
C SER A 3 -13.29 8.87 -17.81
N LYS A 4 -13.05 8.25 -16.66
CA LYS A 4 -14.01 7.49 -15.87
C LYS A 4 -13.81 7.81 -14.40
N VAL A 5 -14.91 7.87 -13.66
CA VAL A 5 -14.94 8.23 -12.24
C VAL A 5 -15.54 7.08 -11.46
N ALA A 6 -14.98 6.80 -10.30
CA ALA A 6 -15.55 5.92 -9.29
C ALA A 6 -15.64 6.67 -7.97
N GLU A 7 -16.76 6.50 -7.28
CA GLU A 7 -16.97 7.04 -5.93
C GLU A 7 -17.17 5.89 -4.95
N ARG A 8 -16.65 6.04 -3.73
CA ARG A 8 -16.90 5.15 -2.61
C ARG A 8 -17.11 5.96 -1.35
N GLU A 9 -18.04 5.52 -0.50
CA GLU A 9 -18.16 6.09 0.85
C GLU A 9 -16.83 6.00 1.60
N PHE A 10 -16.40 7.11 2.18
CA PHE A 10 -15.10 7.28 2.82
C PHE A 10 -15.21 8.31 3.94
N THR A 11 -15.19 7.82 5.17
CA THR A 11 -15.41 8.62 6.38
C THR A 11 -14.13 9.16 7.00
N LEU A 12 -12.97 8.84 6.43
CA LEU A 12 -11.67 9.28 6.92
C LEU A 12 -11.36 10.69 6.38
N PRO A 13 -10.68 11.54 7.17
CA PRO A 13 -10.36 12.90 6.75
C PRO A 13 -9.37 12.89 5.58
N TRP A 14 -9.39 13.96 4.77
CA TRP A 14 -8.48 14.12 3.64
C TRP A 14 -7.00 14.00 4.05
N ASP A 15 -6.60 14.57 5.19
CA ASP A 15 -5.21 14.51 5.65
C ASP A 15 -4.72 13.07 5.85
N PHE A 16 -5.59 12.17 6.33
CA PHE A 16 -5.28 10.74 6.43
C PHE A 16 -5.02 10.12 5.06
N LEU A 17 -5.90 10.38 4.10
CA LEU A 17 -5.73 9.89 2.73
C LEU A 17 -4.46 10.47 2.09
N LYS A 18 -4.21 11.77 2.30
CA LYS A 18 -3.03 12.47 1.78
C LYS A 18 -1.73 11.84 2.28
N GLU A 19 -1.65 11.45 3.54
CA GLU A 19 -0.48 10.73 4.08
C GLU A 19 -0.25 9.38 3.39
N VAL A 20 -1.32 8.65 3.12
CA VAL A 20 -1.23 7.40 2.33
C VAL A 20 -0.72 7.69 0.93
N LEU A 21 -1.35 8.64 0.22
CA LEU A 21 -1.04 8.96 -1.17
C LEU A 21 0.36 9.58 -1.37
N LYS A 22 1.00 10.16 -0.34
CA LYS A 22 2.38 10.67 -0.44
C LYS A 22 3.40 9.60 -0.80
N ASN A 23 3.17 8.34 -0.41
CA ASN A 23 4.08 7.23 -0.68
C ASN A 23 3.74 6.55 -2.00
N SER A 24 3.86 7.31 -3.09
CA SER A 24 3.40 6.88 -4.42
C SER A 24 3.96 5.51 -4.80
N GLN A 25 5.27 5.26 -4.66
CA GLN A 25 5.93 3.98 -4.93
C GLN A 25 5.25 2.75 -4.30
N ILE A 26 4.68 2.89 -3.11
CA ILE A 26 3.96 1.82 -2.43
C ILE A 26 2.51 1.78 -2.90
N VAL A 27 1.85 2.94 -2.99
CA VAL A 27 0.43 3.06 -3.35
C VAL A 27 0.12 2.50 -4.74
N VAL A 28 0.97 2.73 -5.75
CA VAL A 28 0.73 2.18 -7.11
C VAL A 28 0.63 0.65 -7.12
N ARG A 29 1.28 -0.04 -6.19
CA ARG A 29 1.24 -1.52 -6.10
C ARG A 29 -0.17 -2.07 -5.83
N TYR A 30 -1.04 -1.21 -5.31
CA TYR A 30 -2.45 -1.49 -5.03
C TYR A 30 -3.36 -1.26 -6.25
N PHE A 31 -2.82 -0.70 -7.34
CA PHE A 31 -3.60 -0.41 -8.53
C PHE A 31 -3.86 -1.70 -9.33
N PRO A 32 -4.99 -1.78 -10.04
CA PRO A 32 -5.23 -2.87 -10.98
C PRO A 32 -4.09 -2.98 -11.98
N TYR A 33 -3.77 -4.21 -12.37
CA TYR A 33 -2.77 -4.52 -13.40
C TYR A 33 -1.35 -4.10 -13.07
N PHE A 34 -1.04 -3.65 -11.85
CA PHE A 34 0.35 -3.40 -11.46
C PHE A 34 1.23 -4.63 -11.71
N ASP A 35 2.39 -4.43 -12.34
CA ASP A 35 3.38 -5.46 -12.62
C ASP A 35 4.67 -5.20 -11.85
N ASN A 36 5.34 -4.08 -12.14
CA ASN A 36 6.56 -3.69 -11.43
C ASN A 36 6.68 -2.17 -11.28
N ILE A 37 7.60 -1.75 -10.41
CA ILE A 37 8.07 -0.38 -10.31
C ILE A 37 9.59 -0.39 -10.17
N GLU A 38 10.25 0.50 -10.89
CA GLU A 38 11.69 0.67 -10.89
C GLU A 38 12.03 2.13 -10.72
N GLU A 39 13.09 2.43 -9.96
CA GLU A 39 13.63 3.79 -9.89
C GLU A 39 14.83 3.89 -10.84
N ARG A 40 14.82 4.88 -11.73
CA ARG A 40 15.89 5.16 -12.68
C ARG A 40 16.23 6.64 -12.61
N ASN A 41 17.47 6.97 -12.24
CA ASN A 41 17.94 8.35 -12.12
C ASN A 41 17.05 9.25 -11.23
N GLY A 42 16.51 8.71 -10.13
CA GLY A 42 15.61 9.44 -9.23
C GLY A 42 14.17 9.57 -9.72
N GLU A 43 13.82 8.94 -10.85
CA GLU A 43 12.48 8.92 -11.41
C GLU A 43 11.86 7.53 -11.25
N LEU A 44 10.57 7.50 -10.88
CA LEU A 44 9.83 6.24 -10.73
C LEU A 44 9.20 5.84 -12.06
N TYR A 45 9.51 4.64 -12.53
CA TYR A 45 8.94 4.00 -13.71
C TYR A 45 8.05 2.84 -13.28
N VAL A 46 6.77 2.91 -13.65
CA VAL A 46 5.74 1.92 -13.29
C VAL A 46 5.32 1.15 -14.52
N ARG A 47 5.21 -0.18 -14.39
CA ARG A 47 4.65 -1.04 -15.42
C ARG A 47 3.27 -1.57 -15.03
N PHE A 48 2.34 -1.51 -15.98
CA PHE A 48 1.03 -2.16 -15.87
C PHE A 48 0.84 -3.28 -16.90
N LYS A 49 0.37 -4.45 -16.49
CA LYS A 49 0.06 -5.61 -17.35
C LYS A 49 -1.45 -5.77 -17.53
N VAL A 50 -2.01 -5.02 -18.47
CA VAL A 50 -3.46 -5.02 -18.75
C VAL A 50 -3.87 -6.29 -19.53
N PRO A 51 -4.79 -7.12 -19.02
CA PRO A 51 -5.28 -8.32 -19.71
C PRO A 51 -6.04 -7.97 -21.00
N LYS A 52 -5.86 -8.80 -22.04
CA LYS A 52 -6.63 -8.81 -23.31
C LYS A 52 -6.44 -7.59 -24.22
N PHE A 53 -5.40 -6.78 -24.04
CA PHE A 53 -5.00 -5.84 -25.09
C PHE A 53 -4.23 -6.60 -26.18
N LEU A 54 -4.77 -6.65 -27.41
CA LEU A 54 -4.16 -7.33 -28.58
C LEU A 54 -2.82 -6.73 -29.01
N PHE A 55 -2.45 -5.59 -28.43
CA PHE A 55 -1.17 -4.96 -28.60
C PHE A 55 -0.47 -5.06 -27.25
N ASN A 56 0.71 -5.70 -27.23
CA ASN A 56 1.65 -5.66 -26.11
C ASN A 56 2.18 -4.22 -25.94
N PHE A 57 1.30 -3.30 -25.54
CA PHE A 57 1.69 -1.95 -25.17
C PHE A 57 2.66 -2.07 -24.00
N GLY A 58 3.90 -1.64 -24.21
CA GLY A 58 4.83 -1.39 -23.12
C GLY A 58 4.24 -0.28 -22.26
N PHE A 59 3.48 -0.65 -21.25
CA PHE A 59 2.87 0.27 -20.29
C PHE A 59 3.88 0.66 -19.22
N GLU A 60 5.09 1.02 -19.63
CA GLU A 60 6.07 1.61 -18.75
C GLU A 60 5.82 3.12 -18.74
N PHE A 61 5.64 3.67 -17.55
CA PHE A 61 5.28 5.05 -17.35
C PHE A 61 6.18 5.69 -16.33
N LYS A 62 6.72 6.87 -16.66
CA LYS A 62 7.26 7.77 -15.66
C LYS A 62 6.11 8.29 -14.78
N LEU A 63 6.20 8.07 -13.48
CA LEU A 63 5.23 8.50 -12.48
C LEU A 63 5.64 9.84 -11.85
N GLU A 64 4.72 10.78 -11.86
CA GLU A 64 4.80 12.04 -11.12
C GLU A 64 3.57 12.18 -10.23
N ALA A 65 3.74 12.67 -9.00
CA ALA A 65 2.63 12.91 -8.07
C ALA A 65 2.58 14.38 -7.65
N GLY A 66 1.41 15.00 -7.84
CA GLY A 66 1.10 16.37 -7.40
C GLY A 66 0.08 16.38 -6.28
N PHE A 67 0.21 17.32 -5.35
CA PHE A 67 -0.72 17.52 -4.24
C PHE A 67 -1.22 18.96 -4.23
N GLU A 68 -2.54 19.10 -4.13
CA GLU A 68 -3.22 20.37 -3.90
C GLU A 68 -3.90 20.33 -2.51
N GLU A 69 -4.72 21.34 -2.20
CA GLU A 69 -5.38 21.45 -0.90
C GLU A 69 -6.22 20.21 -0.58
N ASN A 70 -7.09 19.79 -1.52
CA ASN A 70 -8.04 18.68 -1.35
C ASN A 70 -7.98 17.61 -2.47
N LYS A 71 -6.85 17.57 -3.19
CA LYS A 71 -6.68 16.72 -4.37
C LYS A 71 -5.26 16.18 -4.46
N CYS A 72 -5.13 14.97 -4.97
CA CYS A 72 -3.86 14.35 -5.35
C CYS A 72 -3.95 13.84 -6.79
N ILE A 73 -2.92 14.09 -7.59
CA ILE A 73 -2.89 13.75 -9.01
C ILE A 73 -1.64 12.91 -9.28
N TYR A 74 -1.83 11.66 -9.68
CA TYR A 74 -0.77 10.84 -10.22
C TYR A 74 -0.81 10.91 -11.74
N THR A 75 0.32 11.30 -12.34
CA THR A 75 0.50 11.38 -13.79
C THR A 75 1.50 10.33 -14.22
N PHE A 76 1.05 9.41 -15.07
CA PHE A 76 1.83 8.33 -15.66
C PHE A 76 2.09 8.69 -17.12
N LYS A 77 3.32 9.12 -17.43
CA LYS A 77 3.75 9.55 -18.77
C LYS A 77 4.49 8.42 -19.48
N GLY A 78 4.01 8.01 -20.65
CA GLY A 78 4.64 6.98 -21.46
C GLY A 78 4.63 7.35 -22.94
N ASP A 79 5.34 6.58 -23.76
CA ASP A 79 5.58 6.89 -25.18
C ASP A 79 4.29 7.00 -26.02
N LYS A 80 3.20 6.38 -25.56
CA LYS A 80 1.93 6.27 -26.29
C LYS A 80 0.82 7.16 -25.72
N GLY A 81 1.05 7.83 -24.60
CA GLY A 81 0.04 8.65 -23.95
C GLY A 81 0.29 8.88 -22.47
N ILE A 82 -0.66 9.56 -21.86
CA ILE A 82 -0.64 9.95 -20.46
C ILE A 82 -1.87 9.36 -19.79
N LEU A 83 -1.65 8.58 -18.72
CA LEU A 83 -2.68 8.14 -17.79
C LEU A 83 -2.63 9.07 -16.57
N THR A 84 -3.75 9.69 -16.23
CA THR A 84 -3.85 10.55 -15.03
C THR A 84 -4.85 9.92 -14.07
N ILE A 85 -4.44 9.72 -12.82
CA ILE A 85 -5.31 9.30 -11.73
C ILE A 85 -5.46 10.45 -10.75
N THR A 86 -6.69 10.89 -10.52
CA THR A 86 -7.02 11.95 -9.56
C THR A 86 -7.75 11.36 -8.37
N PHE A 87 -7.34 11.75 -7.16
CA PHE A 87 -7.96 11.42 -5.89
C PHE A 87 -8.49 12.68 -5.23
N GLU A 88 -9.74 12.65 -4.79
CA GLU A 88 -10.41 13.74 -4.06
C GLU A 88 -11.25 13.14 -2.93
N CYS A 89 -11.30 13.82 -1.78
CA CYS A 89 -12.29 13.56 -0.74
C CYS A 89 -13.34 14.67 -0.76
N LEU A 90 -14.58 14.34 -1.17
CA LEU A 90 -15.70 15.26 -1.24
C LEU A 90 -16.91 14.62 -0.56
N ASP A 91 -17.58 15.33 0.33
CA ASP A 91 -18.85 14.91 0.95
C ASP A 91 -18.83 13.47 1.52
N ASN A 92 -17.80 13.11 2.29
CA ASN A 92 -17.59 11.76 2.83
C ASN A 92 -17.49 10.67 1.75
N LYS A 93 -16.98 11.02 0.57
CA LYS A 93 -16.68 10.08 -0.50
C LYS A 93 -15.24 10.23 -0.97
N LEU A 94 -14.62 9.08 -1.21
CA LEU A 94 -13.42 8.98 -2.01
C LEU A 94 -13.86 8.98 -3.48
N ARG A 95 -13.48 10.02 -4.21
CA ARG A 95 -13.63 10.12 -5.66
C ARG A 95 -12.29 9.80 -6.31
N VAL A 96 -12.29 8.80 -7.20
CA VAL A 96 -11.14 8.44 -8.03
C VAL A 96 -11.52 8.61 -9.48
N GLU A 97 -10.79 9.47 -10.19
CA GLU A 97 -10.92 9.62 -11.63
C GLU A 97 -9.69 9.08 -12.34
N ALA A 98 -9.90 8.20 -13.33
CA ALA A 98 -8.86 7.74 -14.24
C ALA A 98 -9.12 8.34 -15.62
N SER A 99 -8.13 9.03 -16.18
CA SER A 99 -8.20 9.61 -17.53
C SER A 99 -7.02 9.18 -18.40
N TRP A 100 -7.29 9.01 -19.68
CA TRP A 100 -6.28 8.69 -20.69
C TRP A 100 -6.32 9.71 -21.82
N SER A 101 -5.14 10.15 -22.23
CA SER A 101 -4.90 10.97 -23.41
C SER A 101 -3.78 10.34 -24.22
N GLY A 102 -4.07 9.89 -25.44
CA GLY A 102 -3.06 9.26 -26.30
C GLY A 102 -3.63 8.23 -27.26
N PHE A 103 -2.78 7.31 -27.71
CA PHE A 103 -3.16 6.29 -28.67
C PHE A 103 -4.32 5.42 -28.16
N GLY A 104 -5.27 5.10 -29.02
CA GLY A 104 -6.39 4.21 -28.69
C GLY A 104 -7.43 4.80 -27.72
N GLU A 105 -7.44 6.12 -27.49
CA GLU A 105 -8.29 6.79 -26.51
C GLU A 105 -9.78 6.37 -26.57
N PHE A 106 -10.35 6.23 -27.78
CA PHE A 106 -11.74 5.84 -27.95
C PHE A 106 -12.08 4.47 -27.33
N MET A 107 -11.12 3.53 -27.33
CA MET A 107 -11.28 2.16 -26.81
C MET A 107 -11.04 2.04 -25.30
N MET A 108 -10.49 3.07 -24.64
CA MET A 108 -10.06 2.99 -23.24
C MET A 108 -11.20 3.04 -22.21
N GLY A 109 -12.43 3.30 -22.63
CA GLY A 109 -13.56 3.54 -21.71
C GLY A 109 -13.77 2.45 -20.66
N LYS A 110 -13.81 1.16 -21.07
CA LYS A 110 -14.02 0.04 -20.13
C LYS A 110 -12.81 -0.19 -19.23
N ASN A 111 -11.60 -0.03 -19.75
CA ASN A 111 -10.37 -0.22 -18.97
C ASN A 111 -10.22 0.86 -17.91
N LEU A 112 -10.48 2.13 -18.26
CA LEU A 112 -10.48 3.25 -17.31
C LEU A 112 -11.52 3.06 -16.21
N GLU A 113 -12.68 2.50 -16.55
CA GLU A 113 -13.72 2.19 -15.58
C GLU A 113 -13.28 1.10 -14.59
N ILE A 114 -12.66 0.01 -15.07
CA ILE A 114 -12.07 -1.02 -14.21
C ILE A 114 -10.97 -0.41 -13.34
N PHE A 115 -10.13 0.44 -13.92
CA PHE A 115 -9.03 1.10 -13.22
C PHE A 115 -9.54 1.99 -12.09
N ALA A 116 -10.44 2.93 -12.38
CA ALA A 116 -11.02 3.84 -11.39
C ALA A 116 -11.71 3.07 -10.26
N ASN A 117 -12.54 2.07 -10.59
CA ASN A 117 -13.21 1.26 -9.58
C ASN A 117 -12.24 0.46 -8.72
N GLY A 118 -11.30 -0.26 -9.36
CA GLY A 118 -10.33 -1.08 -8.64
C GLY A 118 -9.41 -0.26 -7.74
N ILE A 119 -8.99 0.92 -8.19
CA ILE A 119 -8.22 1.86 -7.36
C ILE A 119 -9.06 2.35 -6.19
N ALA A 120 -10.30 2.83 -6.43
CA ALA A 120 -11.16 3.33 -5.37
C ALA A 120 -11.42 2.26 -4.29
N ASP A 121 -11.66 1.01 -4.69
CA ASP A 121 -11.86 -0.11 -3.78
C ASP A 121 -10.59 -0.46 -3.00
N SER A 122 -9.43 -0.55 -3.68
CA SER A 122 -8.15 -0.84 -3.03
C SER A 122 -7.76 0.24 -2.01
N ILE A 123 -7.86 1.52 -2.39
CA ILE A 123 -7.48 2.64 -1.51
C ILE A 123 -8.42 2.76 -0.33
N LYS A 124 -9.74 2.64 -0.55
CA LYS A 124 -10.71 2.61 0.56
C LYS A 124 -10.37 1.53 1.57
N ARG A 125 -10.21 0.28 1.11
CA ARG A 125 -9.91 -0.86 1.99
C ARG A 125 -8.60 -0.67 2.73
N PHE A 126 -7.57 -0.22 2.02
CA PHE A 126 -6.27 0.08 2.61
C PHE A 126 -6.42 1.12 3.73
N CYS A 127 -7.01 2.28 3.44
CA CYS A 127 -7.18 3.34 4.43
C CYS A 127 -8.04 2.91 5.64
N GLN A 128 -9.10 2.13 5.43
CA GLN A 128 -9.93 1.59 6.51
C GLN A 128 -9.14 0.64 7.42
N SER A 129 -8.36 -0.28 6.85
CA SER A 129 -7.44 -1.14 7.60
C SER A 129 -6.43 -0.31 8.40
N GLN A 130 -5.86 0.72 7.77
CA GLN A 130 -4.89 1.61 8.42
C GLN A 130 -5.48 2.40 9.59
N ALA A 131 -6.76 2.80 9.52
CA ALA A 131 -7.42 3.57 10.57
C ALA A 131 -7.49 2.79 11.90
N GLU A 132 -7.70 1.47 11.86
CA GLU A 132 -7.76 0.61 13.06
C GLU A 132 -6.47 0.62 13.89
N VAL A 133 -5.34 0.88 13.24
CA VAL A 133 -4.00 0.92 13.85
C VAL A 133 -3.50 2.34 14.04
N TYR A 134 -4.06 3.32 13.33
CA TYR A 134 -3.54 4.70 13.32
C TYR A 134 -3.49 5.33 14.70
N GLU A 135 -4.55 5.20 15.48
CA GLU A 135 -4.62 5.78 16.84
C GLU A 135 -3.77 5.01 17.86
N LYS A 136 -3.41 3.77 17.53
CA LYS A 136 -2.66 2.86 18.40
C LYS A 136 -1.16 2.85 18.10
N CYS A 137 -0.72 3.51 17.02
CA CYS A 137 0.63 3.40 16.48
C CYS A 137 1.27 4.77 16.30
N GLU A 138 2.21 5.10 17.18
CA GLU A 138 3.03 6.30 17.07
C GLU A 138 4.30 5.96 16.30
N ILE A 139 4.50 6.56 15.12
CA ILE A 139 5.64 6.29 14.23
C ILE A 139 6.61 7.46 14.27
N CYS A 140 7.88 7.18 14.51
CA CYS A 140 8.98 8.12 14.35
C CYS A 140 9.91 7.64 13.24
N LYS A 141 10.16 8.50 12.25
CA LYS A 141 11.09 8.24 11.14
C LYS A 141 12.34 9.10 11.32
N ALA A 142 13.50 8.46 11.37
CA ALA A 142 14.80 9.11 11.44
C ALA A 142 15.71 8.53 10.33
N GLY A 143 15.76 9.23 9.19
CA GLY A 143 16.39 8.70 7.97
C GLY A 143 15.65 7.47 7.44
N GLU A 144 16.39 6.39 7.17
CA GLU A 144 15.84 5.11 6.70
C GLU A 144 15.29 4.22 7.83
N LYS A 145 15.62 4.54 9.09
CA LYS A 145 15.17 3.77 10.25
C LYS A 145 13.82 4.28 10.73
N ILE A 146 12.90 3.35 10.95
CA ILE A 146 11.63 3.64 11.61
C ILE A 146 11.61 2.97 12.97
N THR A 147 11.15 3.72 13.95
CA THR A 147 10.75 3.20 15.25
C THR A 147 9.28 3.50 15.45
N ALA A 148 8.50 2.53 15.92
CA ALA A 148 7.10 2.73 16.24
C ALA A 148 6.78 2.21 17.65
N HIS A 149 5.87 2.89 18.33
CA HIS A 149 5.31 2.44 19.60
C HIS A 149 3.84 2.09 19.38
N ILE A 150 3.50 0.83 19.66
CA ILE A 150 2.16 0.27 19.48
C ILE A 150 1.55 0.09 20.86
N LYS A 151 0.46 0.79 21.15
CA LYS A 151 -0.22 0.74 22.46
C LYS A 151 -0.89 -0.60 22.72
N GLU A 152 -1.48 -1.17 21.68
CA GLU A 152 -2.16 -2.46 21.73
C GLU A 152 -2.07 -3.15 20.37
N LEU A 153 -1.43 -4.32 20.33
CA LEU A 153 -1.29 -5.15 19.15
C LEU A 153 -1.99 -6.48 19.38
N THR A 154 -2.93 -6.82 18.51
CA THR A 154 -3.70 -8.05 18.55
C THR A 154 -3.50 -8.85 17.26
N PRO A 155 -3.88 -10.14 17.23
CA PRO A 155 -3.79 -10.93 15.99
C PRO A 155 -4.58 -10.29 14.84
N SER A 156 -5.73 -9.69 15.15
CA SER A 156 -6.58 -9.03 14.15
C SER A 156 -6.00 -7.73 13.59
N THR A 157 -5.19 -7.01 14.35
CA THR A 157 -4.60 -5.71 13.93
C THR A 157 -3.19 -5.87 13.36
N LEU A 158 -2.59 -7.06 13.48
CA LEU A 158 -1.25 -7.34 13.00
C LEU A 158 -1.08 -7.17 11.47
N PRO A 159 -1.97 -7.69 10.60
CA PRO A 159 -1.90 -7.44 9.16
C PRO A 159 -1.84 -5.95 8.83
N SER A 160 -2.75 -5.18 9.42
CA SER A 160 -2.89 -3.73 9.22
C SER A 160 -1.64 -2.97 9.68
N LEU A 161 -1.04 -3.40 10.79
CA LEU A 161 0.23 -2.86 11.28
C LEU A 161 1.38 -3.13 10.29
N LEU A 162 1.52 -4.36 9.80
CA LEU A 162 2.60 -4.70 8.86
C LEU A 162 2.48 -3.87 7.57
N MET A 163 1.26 -3.72 7.06
CA MET A 163 0.96 -2.85 5.91
C MET A 163 1.33 -1.39 6.19
N ARG A 164 1.01 -0.87 7.40
CA ARG A 164 1.34 0.50 7.83
C ARG A 164 2.83 0.74 7.83
N LEU A 165 3.58 -0.16 8.45
CA LEU A 165 5.02 -0.04 8.61
C LEU A 165 5.74 -0.10 7.27
N CYS A 166 5.28 -0.95 6.34
CA CYS A 166 5.78 -0.96 4.97
C CYS A 166 5.52 0.37 4.26
N LEU A 167 4.29 0.91 4.35
CA LEU A 167 3.96 2.21 3.78
C LEU A 167 4.86 3.32 4.35
N SER A 168 5.02 3.38 5.67
CA SER A 168 5.84 4.41 6.32
C SER A 168 7.33 4.29 5.96
N SER A 169 7.81 3.07 5.74
CA SER A 169 9.20 2.82 5.31
C SER A 169 9.47 3.40 3.93
N GLY A 170 8.49 3.33 3.03
CA GLY A 170 8.67 3.64 1.61
C GLY A 170 9.44 2.56 0.84
N SER A 171 9.86 1.47 1.51
CA SER A 171 10.58 0.35 0.90
C SER A 171 9.67 -0.87 0.77
N ALA A 172 9.87 -1.60 -0.33
CA ALA A 172 9.24 -2.88 -0.58
C ALA A 172 10.05 -4.07 0.01
N ASP A 173 11.25 -3.79 0.51
CA ASP A 173 12.20 -4.76 1.05
C ASP A 173 12.63 -4.32 2.45
N ILE A 174 11.99 -4.92 3.47
CA ILE A 174 12.16 -4.54 4.86
C ILE A 174 12.11 -5.73 5.80
N GLU A 175 12.78 -5.56 6.93
CA GLU A 175 12.58 -6.37 8.12
C GLU A 175 11.87 -5.53 9.17
N ILE A 176 10.80 -6.07 9.74
CA ILE A 176 10.07 -5.49 10.85
C ILE A 176 10.35 -6.35 12.08
N ARG A 177 10.83 -5.74 13.16
CA ARG A 177 11.06 -6.42 14.45
C ARG A 177 10.23 -5.75 15.53
N GLY A 178 9.41 -6.53 16.24
CA GLY A 178 8.67 -6.06 17.40
C GLY A 178 9.12 -6.77 18.67
N GLU A 179 9.23 -6.00 19.76
CA GLU A 179 9.49 -6.50 21.11
C GLU A 179 8.36 -6.02 22.03
N SER A 180 7.78 -6.93 22.80
CA SER A 180 6.76 -6.57 23.77
C SER A 180 7.35 -5.69 24.87
N VAL A 181 6.57 -4.70 25.33
CA VAL A 181 7.01 -3.80 26.41
C VAL A 181 7.01 -4.51 27.77
N ASP A 182 6.01 -5.38 27.99
CA ASP A 182 5.74 -5.97 29.32
C ASP A 182 6.02 -7.47 29.39
N LYS A 183 6.27 -8.13 28.25
CA LYS A 183 6.43 -9.58 28.14
C LYS A 183 7.73 -9.94 27.45
N GLU A 184 8.23 -11.15 27.73
CA GLU A 184 9.32 -11.75 26.96
C GLU A 184 8.77 -12.38 25.66
N GLU A 185 8.27 -11.50 24.79
CA GLU A 185 7.67 -11.83 23.50
C GLU A 185 8.27 -10.95 22.40
N SER A 186 8.52 -11.52 21.23
CA SER A 186 8.99 -10.77 20.07
C SER A 186 8.44 -11.35 18.77
N PHE A 187 8.43 -10.52 17.72
CA PHE A 187 8.14 -10.99 16.37
C PHE A 187 9.09 -10.39 15.34
N LYS A 188 9.22 -11.09 14.21
CA LYS A 188 9.90 -10.64 13.01
C LYS A 188 9.03 -10.88 11.79
N ALA A 189 8.96 -9.90 10.89
CA ALA A 189 8.30 -10.03 9.61
C ALA A 189 9.26 -9.61 8.50
N TYR A 190 9.34 -10.43 7.45
CA TYR A 190 10.23 -10.22 6.32
C TYR A 190 9.40 -9.90 5.08
N VAL A 191 9.51 -8.68 4.58
CA VAL A 191 8.83 -8.23 3.37
C VAL A 191 9.83 -8.13 2.24
N LYS A 192 9.57 -8.80 1.12
CA LYS A 192 10.37 -8.76 -0.10
C LYS A 192 9.49 -8.41 -1.29
N ASP A 193 9.91 -7.48 -2.12
CA ASP A 193 9.14 -7.02 -3.30
C ASP A 193 7.69 -6.62 -2.97
N GLY A 194 7.42 -6.19 -1.73
CA GLY A 194 6.08 -5.84 -1.24
C GLY A 194 5.22 -7.04 -0.82
N LYS A 195 5.82 -8.22 -0.68
CA LYS A 195 5.17 -9.45 -0.23
C LYS A 195 5.69 -9.86 1.14
N LEU A 196 4.82 -10.28 2.04
CA LEU A 196 5.23 -10.93 3.27
C LEU A 196 5.74 -12.33 2.92
N THR A 197 7.03 -12.57 3.18
CA THR A 197 7.74 -13.82 2.85
C THR A 197 7.84 -14.78 4.02
N ARG A 198 7.98 -14.23 5.24
CA ARG A 198 8.08 -15.00 6.47
C ARG A 198 7.65 -14.16 7.66
N PHE A 199 7.00 -14.82 8.62
CA PHE A 199 6.67 -14.26 9.91
C PHE A 199 7.10 -15.21 11.02
N VAL A 200 7.76 -14.67 12.03
CA VAL A 200 8.23 -15.41 13.20
C VAL A 200 7.73 -14.70 14.45
N PHE A 201 7.11 -15.44 15.36
CA PHE A 201 6.76 -14.99 16.70
C PHE A 201 7.41 -15.92 17.74
N ILE A 202 7.98 -15.34 18.78
CA ILE A 202 8.71 -16.04 19.83
C ILE A 202 8.17 -15.58 21.18
N SER A 203 7.78 -16.53 22.03
CA SER A 203 7.53 -16.34 23.46
C SER A 203 8.24 -17.43 24.27
N LYS A 204 8.18 -17.35 25.60
CA LYS A 204 8.71 -18.40 26.49
C LYS A 204 8.16 -19.80 26.20
N SER A 205 6.91 -19.90 25.77
CA SER A 205 6.18 -21.16 25.66
C SER A 205 5.94 -21.62 24.23
N LYS A 206 6.11 -20.74 23.24
CA LYS A 206 5.71 -21.01 21.86
C LYS A 206 6.61 -20.28 20.87
N VAL A 207 7.00 -20.99 19.82
CA VAL A 207 7.53 -20.40 18.59
C VAL A 207 6.53 -20.66 17.49
N ILE A 208 6.16 -19.62 16.75
CA ILE A 208 5.36 -19.70 15.54
C ILE A 208 6.21 -19.16 14.41
N ASP A 209 6.39 -19.96 13.38
CA ASP A 209 7.19 -19.61 12.22
C ASP A 209 6.45 -20.12 10.99
N PHE A 210 6.11 -19.22 10.09
CA PHE A 210 5.50 -19.58 8.82
C PHE A 210 6.06 -18.74 7.69
N GLU A 211 6.28 -19.41 6.56
CA GLU A 211 6.55 -18.79 5.29
C GLU A 211 5.23 -18.58 4.55
N MET A 212 5.14 -17.44 3.87
CA MET A 212 4.02 -17.14 2.99
C MET A 212 4.51 -16.34 1.80
N ASN A 213 3.72 -16.25 0.75
CA ASN A 213 4.05 -15.44 -0.42
C ASN A 213 2.83 -14.60 -0.79
N VAL A 214 2.47 -13.71 0.13
CA VAL A 214 1.24 -12.91 0.08
C VAL A 214 1.60 -11.46 -0.14
N ASP A 215 1.05 -10.85 -1.19
CA ASP A 215 1.16 -9.41 -1.41
C ASP A 215 0.58 -8.66 -0.21
N LEU A 216 1.28 -7.65 0.30
CA LEU A 216 0.82 -6.90 1.48
C LEU A 216 -0.58 -6.30 1.31
N LYS A 217 -0.97 -5.97 0.07
CA LYS A 217 -2.33 -5.48 -0.24
C LYS A 217 -3.45 -6.50 -0.01
N ASP A 218 -3.11 -7.77 -0.02
CA ASP A 218 -4.02 -8.88 0.15
C ASP A 218 -3.90 -9.50 1.55
N LEU A 219 -2.98 -9.01 2.39
CA LEU A 219 -2.70 -9.59 3.71
C LEU A 219 -3.93 -9.60 4.64
N GLU A 220 -4.81 -8.62 4.52
CA GLU A 220 -6.09 -8.59 5.27
C GLU A 220 -7.01 -9.76 4.95
N LYS A 221 -6.93 -10.33 3.73
CA LYS A 221 -7.70 -11.52 3.34
C LYS A 221 -7.16 -12.78 4.00
N GLU A 222 -5.89 -12.77 4.38
CA GLU A 222 -5.17 -13.86 5.04
C GLU A 222 -5.10 -13.69 6.56
N ARG A 223 -5.94 -12.81 7.15
CA ARG A 223 -5.97 -12.50 8.58
C ARG A 223 -6.07 -13.75 9.46
N ASP A 224 -6.76 -14.78 8.97
CA ASP A 224 -6.95 -16.04 9.70
C ASP A 224 -5.64 -16.80 9.97
N VAL A 225 -4.61 -16.62 9.14
CA VAL A 225 -3.28 -17.22 9.38
C VAL A 225 -2.66 -16.70 10.68
N PHE A 226 -2.98 -15.46 11.07
CA PHE A 226 -2.46 -14.84 12.28
C PHE A 226 -3.27 -15.18 13.54
N ARG A 227 -4.44 -15.81 13.41
CA ARG A 227 -5.39 -16.03 14.51
C ARG A 227 -4.77 -16.72 15.72
N ASP A 228 -3.86 -17.67 15.48
CA ASP A 228 -3.20 -18.48 16.50
C ASP A 228 -1.88 -17.90 17.03
N VAL A 229 -1.50 -16.70 16.56
CA VAL A 229 -0.36 -15.94 17.08
C VAL A 229 -0.80 -15.27 18.38
N PRO A 230 -0.25 -15.65 19.55
CA PRO A 230 -0.72 -15.15 20.84
C PRO A 230 -0.17 -13.76 21.16
N ILE A 231 -0.22 -12.83 20.19
CA ILE A 231 0.26 -11.47 20.34
C ILE A 231 -0.80 -10.61 21.05
N SER A 232 -0.44 -9.94 22.13
CA SER A 232 -1.32 -9.01 22.84
C SER A 232 -0.52 -7.96 23.63
N GLY A 233 -1.07 -6.75 23.74
CA GLY A 233 -0.47 -5.65 24.51
C GLY A 233 0.45 -4.75 23.70
N ALA A 234 1.29 -3.99 24.41
CA ALA A 234 2.14 -2.96 23.83
C ALA A 234 3.44 -3.51 23.24
N PHE A 235 3.87 -2.92 22.12
CA PHE A 235 5.10 -3.30 21.40
C PHE A 235 5.93 -2.08 21.00
N LYS A 236 7.25 -2.22 21.11
CA LYS A 236 8.21 -1.36 20.42
C LYS A 236 8.63 -2.05 19.13
N VAL A 237 8.49 -1.34 18.02
CA VAL A 237 8.74 -1.89 16.70
C VAL A 237 9.86 -1.10 16.02
N THR A 238 10.73 -1.82 15.32
CA THR A 238 11.75 -1.23 14.46
C THR A 238 11.57 -1.75 13.04
N VAL A 239 11.76 -0.87 12.07
CA VAL A 239 11.81 -1.23 10.65
C VAL A 239 13.15 -0.82 10.09
N SER A 240 13.77 -1.73 9.35
CA SER A 240 15.04 -1.49 8.67
C SER A 240 15.01 -2.05 7.25
N PRO A 241 15.72 -1.44 6.30
CA PRO A 241 15.96 -2.04 5.00
C PRO A 241 16.52 -3.45 5.16
N PHE A 242 16.00 -4.41 4.40
CA PHE A 242 16.51 -5.78 4.42
C PHE A 242 17.10 -6.11 3.05
N LYS A 243 18.40 -6.42 3.03
CA LYS A 243 19.06 -6.95 1.83
C LYS A 243 18.90 -8.46 1.85
N PHE A 244 17.95 -8.95 1.06
CA PHE A 244 17.79 -10.38 0.77
C PHE A 244 18.93 -10.91 -0.08
#